data_AF-X1VWY7-F1
#
_entry.id   AF-X1VWY7-F1
#
_cell.length_a   1.000
_cell.length_b   1.000
_cell.length_c   1.000
_cell.angle_alpha   90.00
_cell.angle_beta   90.00
_cell.angle_gamma   90.00
#
_symmetry.space_group_name_H-M   'P 1'
#
loop_
_entity.id
_entity.type
_entity.pdbx_description
1 polymer ?
#
loop_
_entity_poly.entity_id
_entity_poly.type
_entity_poly.pdbx_seq_one_letter_code
_entity_poly.pdbx_strand_id
1 'polypeptide(L)'
;HPITRIEGHLKVEVIVDNGEVKDANISGTMFRGIEIMLKGRDPRDAVMLTQRICGVCPEPHATASVNAVDDYAGLTDKIPENGILMRNLILGTRSVCDHILHFYILSGLDYVDPARVLKYNGSNKDLNTLKYFLQQGYSKPFLPRDEIDYKFDAETTNAVVSHYIKALDIYRKGQQAATIFGGKWPHDAAIVAGGVSQQLTADRVTEFMWRLEEIVDFVKNYYLPDVIAVAKTYSEYLEIGKGCQSLLAYSSYRTK
;
A
#
# COMPACT_ATOMS: atom_id res chain seq x y z
N HIS A 1 5.82 -10.45 -21.39
CA HIS A 1 5.87 -11.07 -20.05
C HIS A 1 5.16 -10.16 -19.06
N PRO A 2 4.42 -10.69 -18.06
CA PRO A 2 3.72 -9.85 -17.08
C PRO A 2 4.73 -9.21 -16.12
N ILE A 3 4.55 -7.92 -15.82
CA ILE A 3 5.20 -7.32 -14.65
C ILE A 3 4.51 -7.88 -13.41
N THR A 4 5.31 -8.36 -12.44
CA THR A 4 4.83 -8.95 -11.19
C THR A 4 5.08 -8.01 -10.01
N ARG A 5 4.53 -8.33 -8.83
CA ARG A 5 4.59 -7.49 -7.61
C ARG A 5 4.05 -6.07 -7.85
N ILE A 6 3.03 -5.96 -8.70
CA ILE A 6 2.20 -4.78 -8.89
C ILE A 6 0.72 -5.18 -8.80
N GLU A 7 -0.17 -4.21 -8.69
CA GLU A 7 -1.59 -4.42 -8.93
C GLU A 7 -1.88 -4.43 -10.44
N GLY A 8 -2.81 -5.30 -10.87
CA GLY A 8 -3.31 -5.31 -12.24
C GLY A 8 -2.36 -5.90 -13.28
N HIS A 9 -2.48 -5.41 -14.53
CA HIS A 9 -1.80 -5.97 -15.69
C HIS A 9 -1.03 -4.89 -16.45
N LEU A 10 0.31 -4.98 -16.39
CA LEU A 10 1.22 -4.08 -17.08
C LEU A 10 2.17 -4.87 -17.98
N LYS A 11 2.39 -4.34 -19.18
CA LYS A 11 3.45 -4.77 -20.10
C LYS A 11 4.44 -3.62 -20.27
N VAL A 12 5.72 -3.92 -20.13
CA VAL A 12 6.81 -2.99 -20.40
C VAL A 12 7.72 -3.62 -21.45
N GLU A 13 8.00 -2.87 -22.52
CA GLU A 13 8.92 -3.23 -23.59
C GLU A 13 10.00 -2.15 -23.65
N VAL A 14 11.27 -2.57 -23.68
CA VAL A 14 12.40 -1.64 -23.72
C VAL A 14 13.32 -1.97 -24.88
N ILE A 15 13.87 -0.93 -25.51
CA ILE A 15 14.98 -1.05 -26.45
C ILE A 15 16.25 -0.75 -25.66
N VAL A 16 17.17 -1.72 -25.61
CA VAL A 16 18.44 -1.58 -24.89
C VAL A 16 19.58 -1.57 -25.90
N ASP A 17 20.46 -0.58 -25.78
CA ASP A 17 21.70 -0.45 -26.56
C ASP A 17 22.87 -0.18 -25.62
N ASN A 18 23.93 -0.99 -25.72
CA ASN A 18 25.12 -0.93 -24.86
C ASN A 18 24.83 -0.88 -23.35
N GLY A 19 23.81 -1.64 -22.90
CA GLY A 19 23.41 -1.69 -21.49
C GLY A 19 22.54 -0.52 -21.01
N GLU A 20 22.19 0.42 -21.90
CA GLU A 20 21.32 1.56 -21.61
C GLU A 20 19.95 1.41 -22.28
N VAL A 21 18.89 1.75 -21.56
CA VAL A 21 17.53 1.83 -22.12
C VAL A 21 17.43 3.07 -23.01
N LYS A 22 17.20 2.88 -24.32
CA LYS A 22 17.03 3.96 -25.31
C LYS A 22 15.56 4.31 -25.58
N ASP A 23 14.68 3.36 -25.39
CA ASP A 23 13.23 3.55 -25.55
C ASP A 23 12.46 2.62 -24.60
N ALA A 24 11.27 3.03 -24.18
CA ALA A 24 10.41 2.26 -23.29
C ALA A 24 8.93 2.47 -23.67
N ASN A 25 8.25 1.38 -24.01
CA ASN A 25 6.81 1.34 -24.23
C ASN A 25 6.11 0.66 -23.03
N ILE A 26 5.15 1.37 -22.44
CA ILE A 26 4.38 0.91 -21.30
C ILE A 26 2.92 0.77 -21.72
N SER A 27 2.36 -0.42 -21.56
CA SER A 27 0.99 -0.74 -21.95
C SER A 27 0.20 -1.31 -20.78
N GLY A 28 -0.88 -0.63 -20.40
CA GLY A 28 -1.92 -1.19 -19.53
C GLY A 28 -2.73 -2.21 -20.31
N THR A 29 -2.79 -3.45 -19.82
CA THR A 29 -3.34 -4.58 -20.60
C THR A 29 -4.69 -5.07 -20.09
N MET A 30 -5.39 -4.24 -19.31
CA MET A 30 -6.72 -4.55 -18.77
C MET A 30 -7.68 -3.36 -18.86
N PHE A 31 -8.96 -3.66 -19.02
CA PHE A 31 -10.04 -2.69 -18.98
C PHE A 31 -11.31 -3.33 -18.40
N ARG A 32 -12.03 -2.59 -17.54
CA ARG A 32 -13.32 -3.02 -16.97
C ARG A 32 -14.48 -2.05 -17.22
N GLY A 33 -14.21 -0.78 -17.54
CA GLY A 33 -15.25 0.19 -17.90
C GLY A 33 -16.19 0.62 -16.78
N ILE A 34 -15.66 0.85 -15.56
CA ILE A 34 -16.48 1.30 -14.41
C ILE A 34 -17.25 2.61 -14.73
N GLU A 35 -16.65 3.53 -15.48
CA GLU A 35 -17.30 4.77 -15.92
C GLU A 35 -18.55 4.52 -16.78
N ILE A 36 -18.49 3.50 -17.65
CA ILE A 36 -19.63 3.08 -18.47
C ILE A 36 -20.70 2.44 -17.58
N MET A 37 -20.27 1.59 -16.64
CA MET A 37 -21.17 0.91 -15.70
C MET A 37 -21.94 1.87 -14.78
N LEU A 38 -21.41 3.07 -14.53
CA LEU A 38 -22.06 4.08 -13.67
C LEU A 38 -23.19 4.84 -14.38
N LYS A 39 -23.27 4.82 -15.71
CA LYS A 39 -24.31 5.56 -16.45
C LYS A 39 -25.71 5.05 -16.07
N GLY A 40 -26.60 5.99 -15.74
CA GLY A 40 -27.99 5.70 -15.38
C GLY A 40 -28.19 5.11 -13.97
N ARG A 41 -27.12 5.01 -13.17
CA ARG A 41 -27.22 4.57 -11.77
C ARG A 41 -27.54 5.73 -10.83
N ASP A 42 -28.04 5.38 -9.65
CA ASP A 42 -28.18 6.34 -8.56
C ASP A 42 -26.77 6.82 -8.13
N PRO A 43 -26.53 8.14 -8.00
CA PRO A 43 -25.24 8.66 -7.56
C PRO A 43 -24.76 8.09 -6.23
N ARG A 44 -25.67 7.68 -5.33
CA ARG A 44 -25.33 7.10 -4.03
C ARG A 44 -24.65 5.74 -4.16
N ASP A 45 -24.93 4.99 -5.23
CA ASP A 45 -24.30 3.69 -5.49
C ASP A 45 -22.84 3.84 -5.97
N ALA A 46 -22.48 5.02 -6.49
CA ALA A 46 -21.17 5.26 -7.09
C ALA A 46 -20.03 5.02 -6.07
N VAL A 47 -20.24 5.38 -4.80
CA VAL A 47 -19.25 5.18 -3.73
C VAL A 47 -18.91 3.72 -3.56
N MET A 48 -19.91 2.84 -3.61
CA MET A 48 -19.70 1.40 -3.46
C MET A 48 -19.06 0.80 -4.72
N LEU A 49 -19.49 1.23 -5.91
CA LEU A 49 -19.01 0.66 -7.17
C LEU A 49 -17.58 1.09 -7.51
N THR A 50 -17.23 2.36 -7.31
CA THR A 50 -15.90 2.90 -7.65
C THR A 50 -14.79 2.30 -6.80
N GLN A 51 -15.06 1.95 -5.55
CA GLN A 51 -14.11 1.21 -4.72
C GLN A 51 -13.64 -0.10 -5.36
N ARG A 52 -14.44 -0.72 -6.23
CA ARG A 52 -14.06 -1.97 -6.90
C ARG A 52 -13.10 -1.72 -8.07
N ILE A 53 -12.76 -0.47 -8.38
CA ILE A 53 -11.65 -0.15 -9.29
C ILE A 53 -10.35 -0.75 -8.75
N CYS A 54 -10.09 -0.75 -7.44
CA CYS A 54 -8.86 -1.35 -6.94
C CYS A 54 -9.04 -1.94 -5.55
N GLY A 55 -8.55 -3.17 -5.32
CA GLY A 55 -8.51 -3.78 -3.98
C GLY A 55 -7.33 -3.30 -3.12
N VAL A 56 -6.29 -2.76 -3.77
CA VAL A 56 -5.09 -2.21 -3.11
C VAL A 56 -5.27 -0.74 -2.70
N CYS A 57 -5.98 0.07 -3.48
CA CYS A 57 -6.32 1.45 -3.12
C CYS A 57 -7.83 1.77 -3.26
N PRO A 58 -8.75 1.03 -2.60
CA PRO A 58 -10.17 1.31 -2.71
C PRO A 58 -10.62 2.62 -2.06
N GLU A 59 -9.99 3.03 -0.96
CA GLU A 59 -10.41 4.16 -0.14
C GLU A 59 -10.25 5.53 -0.85
N PRO A 60 -9.18 5.77 -1.64
CA PRO A 60 -9.11 6.94 -2.52
C PRO A 60 -10.29 7.01 -3.51
N HIS A 61 -10.72 5.89 -4.10
CA HIS A 61 -11.88 5.86 -4.99
C HIS A 61 -13.19 6.16 -4.23
N ALA A 62 -13.36 5.59 -3.03
CA ALA A 62 -14.48 5.90 -2.14
C ALA A 62 -14.53 7.40 -1.83
N THR A 63 -13.39 7.97 -1.46
CA THR A 63 -13.24 9.37 -1.04
C THR A 63 -13.53 10.32 -2.21
N ALA A 64 -12.95 10.05 -3.38
CA ALA A 64 -13.22 10.85 -4.57
C ALA A 64 -14.70 10.78 -4.97
N SER A 65 -15.28 9.57 -4.98
CA SER A 65 -16.69 9.38 -5.33
C SER A 65 -17.64 10.05 -4.34
N VAL A 66 -17.40 9.92 -3.03
CA VAL A 66 -18.29 10.50 -2.03
C VAL A 66 -18.19 12.03 -2.02
N ASN A 67 -17.00 12.59 -2.23
CA ASN A 67 -16.82 14.04 -2.33
C ASN A 67 -17.55 14.61 -3.56
N ALA A 68 -17.50 13.91 -4.70
CA ALA A 68 -18.26 14.32 -5.89
C ALA A 68 -19.78 14.25 -5.66
N VAL A 69 -20.26 13.22 -4.96
CA VAL A 69 -21.68 13.09 -4.61
C VAL A 69 -22.12 14.16 -3.60
N ASP A 70 -21.28 14.46 -2.61
CA ASP A 70 -21.55 15.51 -1.62
C ASP A 70 -21.62 16.89 -2.27
N ASP A 71 -20.73 17.18 -3.22
CA ASP A 71 -20.75 18.42 -3.99
C ASP A 71 -22.00 18.53 -4.85
N TYR A 72 -22.30 17.50 -5.63
CA TYR A 72 -23.51 17.41 -6.44
C TYR A 72 -24.80 17.60 -5.61
N ALA A 73 -24.85 17.04 -4.39
CA ALA A 73 -26.00 17.13 -3.52
C ALA A 73 -26.05 18.42 -2.66
N GLY A 74 -25.06 19.31 -2.78
CA GLY A 74 -24.96 20.52 -1.96
C GLY A 74 -24.81 20.21 -0.47
N LEU A 75 -24.13 19.11 -0.15
CA LEU A 75 -23.83 18.64 1.20
C LEU A 75 -22.43 19.04 1.67
N THR A 76 -21.55 19.49 0.76
CA THR A 76 -20.16 19.86 1.02
C THR A 76 -19.99 20.58 2.37
N ASP A 77 -20.68 21.68 2.61
CA ASP A 77 -20.52 22.47 3.86
C ASP A 77 -21.43 22.03 5.02
N LYS A 78 -22.25 21.00 4.79
CA LYS A 78 -23.22 20.44 5.75
C LYS A 78 -22.73 19.17 6.41
N ILE A 79 -21.60 18.61 5.95
CA ILE A 79 -21.02 17.40 6.55
C ILE A 79 -20.61 17.72 8.00
N PRO A 80 -21.07 16.93 8.99
CA PRO A 80 -20.61 17.07 10.36
C PRO A 80 -19.09 16.90 10.45
N GLU A 81 -18.45 17.63 11.35
CA GLU A 81 -16.99 17.60 11.51
C GLU A 81 -16.48 16.19 11.82
N ASN A 82 -17.18 15.46 12.69
CA ASN A 82 -16.86 14.06 13.00
C ASN A 82 -16.90 13.17 11.74
N GLY A 83 -17.81 13.44 10.79
CA GLY A 83 -17.87 12.71 9.53
C GLY A 83 -16.65 12.98 8.64
N ILE A 84 -16.17 14.22 8.60
CA ILE A 84 -14.95 14.60 7.89
C ILE A 84 -13.73 13.92 8.53
N LEU A 85 -13.60 14.00 9.86
CA LEU A 85 -12.50 13.40 10.60
C LEU A 85 -12.47 11.88 10.41
N MET A 86 -13.60 11.19 10.52
CA MET A 86 -13.66 9.74 10.30
C MET A 86 -13.24 9.34 8.89
N ARG A 87 -13.67 10.07 7.85
CA ARG A 87 -13.19 9.83 6.47
C ARG A 87 -11.67 10.01 6.36
N ASN A 88 -11.12 11.06 6.97
CA ASN A 88 -9.68 11.29 6.99
C ASN A 88 -8.92 10.18 7.73
N LEU A 89 -9.45 9.67 8.85
CA LEU A 89 -8.85 8.55 9.59
C LEU A 89 -8.85 7.27 8.76
N ILE A 90 -9.94 6.97 8.04
CA ILE A 90 -10.01 5.81 7.13
C ILE A 90 -8.96 5.95 6.02
N LEU A 91 -8.94 7.09 5.30
CA LEU A 91 -8.00 7.35 4.21
C LEU A 91 -6.54 7.35 4.69
N GLY A 92 -6.26 7.98 5.84
CA GLY A 92 -4.92 8.07 6.40
C GLY A 92 -4.37 6.72 6.83
N THR A 93 -5.20 5.92 7.51
CA THR A 93 -4.85 4.54 7.88
C THR A 93 -4.54 3.72 6.63
N ARG A 94 -5.37 3.86 5.58
CA ARG A 94 -5.12 3.17 4.31
C ARG A 94 -3.79 3.55 3.70
N SER A 95 -3.52 4.84 3.60
CA SER A 95 -2.33 5.38 2.96
C SER A 95 -1.05 4.86 3.62
N VAL A 96 -1.01 4.87 4.96
CA VAL A 96 0.14 4.35 5.71
C VAL A 96 0.33 2.85 5.49
N CYS A 97 -0.76 2.07 5.56
CA CYS A 97 -0.68 0.62 5.38
C CYS A 97 -0.31 0.23 3.94
N ASP A 98 -0.77 0.99 2.95
CA ASP A 98 -0.43 0.77 1.55
C ASP A 98 1.06 1.04 1.28
N HIS A 99 1.63 2.09 1.87
CA HIS A 99 3.08 2.33 1.80
C HIS A 99 3.90 1.21 2.46
N ILE A 100 3.47 0.71 3.63
CA ILE A 100 4.13 -0.43 4.29
C ILE A 100 4.05 -1.68 3.40
N LEU A 101 2.86 -2.00 2.88
CA LEU A 101 2.65 -3.13 1.97
C LEU A 101 3.54 -3.00 0.73
N HIS A 102 3.52 -1.84 0.08
CA HIS A 102 4.30 -1.59 -1.12
C HIS A 102 5.79 -1.78 -0.84
N PHE A 103 6.32 -1.14 0.20
CA PHE A 103 7.75 -1.23 0.48
C PHE A 103 8.20 -2.65 0.77
N TYR A 104 7.54 -3.38 1.67
CA TYR A 104 8.03 -4.71 2.04
C TYR A 104 7.63 -5.79 1.03
N ILE A 105 6.35 -5.85 0.66
CA ILE A 105 5.78 -6.98 -0.09
C ILE A 105 5.97 -6.82 -1.60
N LEU A 106 5.91 -5.58 -2.10
CA LEU A 106 6.04 -5.31 -3.53
C LEU A 106 7.48 -5.02 -3.90
N SER A 107 8.04 -3.87 -3.53
CA SER A 107 9.36 -3.43 -3.98
C SER A 107 10.54 -3.96 -3.16
N GLY A 108 10.33 -4.35 -1.90
CA GLY A 108 11.43 -4.60 -0.94
C GLY A 108 12.31 -5.76 -1.38
N LEU A 109 11.70 -6.75 -2.00
CA LEU A 109 12.39 -7.90 -2.57
C LEU A 109 13.37 -7.50 -3.70
N ASP A 110 13.22 -6.35 -4.35
CA ASP A 110 14.22 -5.86 -5.32
C ASP A 110 15.56 -5.49 -4.67
N TYR A 111 15.56 -5.22 -3.37
CA TYR A 111 16.74 -4.81 -2.61
C TYR A 111 17.29 -5.89 -1.69
N VAL A 112 16.50 -6.93 -1.40
CA VAL A 112 16.87 -8.01 -0.50
C VAL A 112 16.53 -9.40 -1.04
N ASP A 113 17.45 -10.34 -0.87
CA ASP A 113 17.23 -11.75 -1.11
C ASP A 113 16.79 -12.48 0.17
N PRO A 114 15.51 -12.84 0.32
CA PRO A 114 15.03 -13.59 1.47
C PRO A 114 15.62 -15.00 1.56
N ALA A 115 16.16 -15.59 0.48
CA ALA A 115 16.78 -16.92 0.53
C ALA A 115 18.11 -16.92 1.29
N ARG A 116 18.74 -15.76 1.50
CA ARG A 116 19.96 -15.62 2.33
C ARG A 116 19.77 -16.13 3.76
N VAL A 117 18.54 -16.18 4.28
CA VAL A 117 18.25 -16.73 5.62
C VAL A 117 18.58 -18.22 5.74
N LEU A 118 18.77 -18.96 4.65
CA LEU A 118 19.28 -20.33 4.68
C LEU A 118 20.66 -20.42 5.35
N LYS A 119 21.45 -19.35 5.28
CA LYS A 119 22.78 -19.22 5.92
C LYS A 119 22.71 -18.61 7.33
N TYR A 120 21.53 -18.18 7.78
CA TYR A 120 21.34 -17.55 9.10
C TYR A 120 21.50 -18.57 10.23
N ASN A 121 22.30 -18.25 11.25
CA ASN A 121 22.59 -19.11 12.41
C ASN A 121 22.24 -18.46 13.75
N GLY A 122 21.51 -17.35 13.75
CA GLY A 122 21.10 -16.65 14.98
C GLY A 122 19.77 -17.15 15.55
N SER A 123 19.26 -16.44 16.55
CA SER A 123 18.07 -16.83 17.33
C SER A 123 16.77 -16.10 16.94
N ASN A 124 16.78 -15.20 15.95
CA ASN A 124 15.58 -14.48 15.52
C ASN A 124 14.51 -15.47 15.03
N LYS A 125 13.34 -15.43 15.67
CA LYS A 125 12.22 -16.36 15.41
C LYS A 125 11.67 -16.24 13.98
N ASP A 126 11.52 -15.02 13.46
CA ASP A 126 10.94 -14.78 12.14
C ASP A 126 11.85 -15.34 11.04
N LEU A 127 13.15 -15.06 11.14
CA LEU A 127 14.16 -15.58 10.22
C LEU A 127 14.25 -17.11 10.27
N ASN A 128 14.23 -17.68 11.47
CA ASN A 128 14.25 -19.14 11.63
C ASN A 128 12.97 -19.80 11.10
N THR A 129 11.82 -19.13 11.20
CA THR A 129 10.55 -19.60 10.61
C THR A 129 10.62 -19.60 9.09
N LEU A 130 11.13 -18.52 8.48
CA LEU A 130 11.33 -18.46 7.03
C LEU A 130 12.38 -19.47 6.55
N LYS A 131 13.48 -19.62 7.27
CA LYS A 131 14.51 -20.64 6.99
C LYS A 131 13.90 -22.04 6.98
N TYR A 132 13.11 -22.39 7.99
CA TYR A 132 12.42 -23.66 8.05
C TYR A 132 11.47 -23.86 6.86
N PHE A 133 10.66 -22.85 6.53
CA PHE A 133 9.77 -22.87 5.37
C PHE A 133 10.51 -23.19 4.06
N LEU A 134 11.64 -22.51 3.81
CA LEU A 134 12.47 -22.74 2.63
C LEU A 134 13.12 -24.14 2.62
N GLN A 135 13.57 -24.64 3.78
CA GLN A 135 14.16 -25.98 3.92
C GLN A 135 13.18 -27.11 3.65
N GLN A 136 11.87 -26.89 3.86
CA GLN A 136 10.83 -27.86 3.50
C GLN A 136 10.57 -27.94 1.99
N GLY A 137 11.30 -27.16 1.17
CA GLY A 137 11.13 -27.11 -0.29
C GLY A 137 10.06 -26.12 -0.76
N TYR A 138 9.42 -25.38 0.16
CA TYR A 138 8.55 -24.28 -0.24
C TYR A 138 9.39 -23.08 -0.65
N SER A 139 9.26 -22.66 -1.90
CA SER A 139 10.12 -21.63 -2.47
C SER A 139 9.33 -20.40 -2.92
N LYS A 140 8.03 -20.55 -3.23
CA LYS A 140 7.13 -19.45 -3.60
C LYS A 140 6.60 -18.74 -2.34
N PRO A 141 6.41 -17.40 -2.36
CA PRO A 141 6.58 -16.50 -3.51
C PRO A 141 8.02 -16.02 -3.76
N PHE A 142 9.00 -16.50 -2.99
CA PHE A 142 10.36 -15.95 -2.97
C PHE A 142 11.26 -16.42 -4.11
N LEU A 143 10.97 -17.54 -4.77
CA LEU A 143 11.78 -18.14 -5.84
C LEU A 143 10.87 -18.77 -6.92
N PRO A 144 11.35 -18.92 -8.18
CA PRO A 144 12.66 -18.48 -8.69
C PRO A 144 12.74 -16.95 -8.87
N ARG A 145 13.97 -16.43 -8.93
CA ARG A 145 14.26 -15.00 -9.17
C ARG A 145 15.43 -14.87 -10.13
N ASP A 146 15.48 -13.75 -10.83
CA ASP A 146 16.65 -13.36 -11.61
C ASP A 146 17.82 -13.02 -10.70
N GLU A 147 19.04 -13.12 -11.23
CA GLU A 147 20.25 -12.74 -10.51
C GLU A 147 20.30 -11.21 -10.36
N ILE A 148 20.19 -10.76 -9.11
CA ILE A 148 20.25 -9.34 -8.75
C ILE A 148 21.51 -9.13 -7.90
N ASP A 149 22.26 -8.07 -8.19
CA ASP A 149 23.40 -7.64 -7.37
C ASP A 149 22.91 -6.98 -6.07
N TYR A 150 22.60 -7.82 -5.08
CA TYR A 150 22.14 -7.39 -3.77
C TYR A 150 23.28 -6.83 -2.91
N LYS A 151 23.26 -5.53 -2.66
CA LYS A 151 24.34 -4.76 -2.03
C LYS A 151 24.30 -4.72 -0.50
N PHE A 152 23.18 -5.12 0.11
CA PHE A 152 23.12 -5.19 1.57
C PHE A 152 24.08 -6.23 2.14
N ASP A 153 24.71 -5.87 3.27
CA ASP A 153 25.42 -6.82 4.11
C ASP A 153 24.47 -7.84 4.75
N ALA A 154 25.04 -8.85 5.40
CA ALA A 154 24.26 -9.93 6.01
C ALA A 154 23.38 -9.42 7.16
N GLU A 155 23.85 -8.47 7.95
CA GLU A 155 23.12 -7.94 9.10
C GLU A 155 21.86 -7.18 8.65
N THR A 156 22.03 -6.24 7.72
CA THR A 156 20.95 -5.44 7.13
C THR A 156 19.97 -6.33 6.37
N THR A 157 20.47 -7.31 5.59
CA THR A 157 19.61 -8.30 4.93
C THR A 157 18.72 -9.01 5.96
N ASN A 158 19.31 -9.53 7.04
CA ASN A 158 18.57 -10.25 8.08
C ASN A 158 17.54 -9.35 8.78
N ALA A 159 17.88 -8.08 9.04
CA ALA A 159 16.94 -7.13 9.64
C ALA A 159 15.73 -6.90 8.72
N VAL A 160 15.96 -6.48 7.46
CA VAL A 160 14.88 -6.17 6.50
C VAL A 160 14.00 -7.39 6.22
N VAL A 161 14.58 -8.61 6.11
CA VAL A 161 13.79 -9.84 5.93
C VAL A 161 12.95 -10.17 7.16
N SER A 162 13.45 -9.94 8.37
CA SER A 162 12.62 -10.07 9.58
C SER A 162 11.50 -9.04 9.59
N HIS A 163 11.77 -7.80 9.16
CA HIS A 163 10.79 -6.73 9.10
C HIS A 163 9.72 -6.96 8.02
N TYR A 164 10.06 -7.62 6.90
CA TYR A 164 9.09 -8.09 5.91
C TYR A 164 8.02 -8.98 6.55
N ILE A 165 8.41 -9.93 7.41
CA ILE A 165 7.47 -10.83 8.09
C ILE A 165 6.61 -10.03 9.09
N LYS A 166 7.22 -9.11 9.83
CA LYS A 166 6.49 -8.20 10.75
C LYS A 166 5.51 -7.29 10.02
N ALA A 167 5.86 -6.81 8.82
CA ALA A 167 5.01 -5.94 8.01
C ALA A 167 3.68 -6.61 7.64
N LEU A 168 3.66 -7.93 7.45
CA LEU A 168 2.42 -8.69 7.22
C LEU A 168 1.47 -8.61 8.43
N ASP A 169 2.00 -8.72 9.66
CA ASP A 169 1.20 -8.59 10.88
C ASP A 169 0.69 -7.16 11.07
N ILE A 170 1.55 -6.16 10.81
CA ILE A 170 1.17 -4.75 10.89
C ILE A 170 0.13 -4.40 9.84
N TYR A 171 0.22 -4.95 8.63
CA TYR A 171 -0.80 -4.78 7.60
C TYR A 171 -2.15 -5.33 8.06
N ARG A 172 -2.17 -6.53 8.67
CA ARG A 172 -3.38 -7.11 9.28
C ARG A 172 -3.96 -6.21 10.38
N LYS A 173 -3.13 -5.65 11.26
CA LYS A 173 -3.55 -4.69 12.30
C LYS A 173 -4.09 -3.39 11.70
N GLY A 174 -3.48 -2.91 10.62
CA GLY A 174 -3.94 -1.77 9.83
C GLY A 174 -5.34 -1.97 9.26
N GLN A 175 -5.62 -3.16 8.72
CA GLN A 175 -6.97 -3.53 8.28
C GLN A 175 -7.96 -3.46 9.46
N GLN A 176 -7.59 -4.04 10.62
CA GLN A 176 -8.43 -3.99 11.82
C GLN A 176 -8.70 -2.54 12.26
N ALA A 177 -7.68 -1.68 12.27
CA ALA A 177 -7.84 -0.26 12.62
C ALA A 177 -8.83 0.44 11.69
N ALA A 178 -8.67 0.29 10.38
CA ALA A 178 -9.56 0.91 9.41
C ALA A 178 -11.00 0.35 9.48
N THR A 179 -11.18 -0.93 9.82
CA THR A 179 -12.53 -1.51 9.96
C THR A 179 -13.36 -0.90 11.08
N ILE A 180 -12.74 -0.28 12.09
CA ILE A 180 -13.44 0.35 13.23
C ILE A 180 -14.41 1.44 12.72
N PHE A 181 -13.95 2.25 11.77
CA PHE A 181 -14.77 3.32 11.18
C PHE A 181 -15.27 2.98 9.78
N GLY A 182 -14.59 2.08 9.07
CA GLY A 182 -14.92 1.70 7.70
C GLY A 182 -15.84 0.49 7.54
N GLY A 183 -16.11 -0.22 8.63
CA GLY A 183 -16.93 -1.43 8.68
C GLY A 183 -16.24 -2.69 8.15
N LYS A 184 -15.48 -2.60 7.05
CA LYS A 184 -14.67 -3.70 6.51
C LYS A 184 -13.50 -3.21 5.67
N TRP A 185 -12.50 -4.06 5.50
CA TRP A 185 -11.42 -3.87 4.54
C TRP A 185 -11.06 -5.22 3.89
N PRO A 186 -10.84 -5.27 2.56
CA PRO A 186 -10.93 -4.16 1.61
C PRO A 186 -12.37 -3.73 1.30
N HIS A 187 -12.49 -2.56 0.67
CA HIS A 187 -13.75 -1.94 0.25
C HIS A 187 -14.66 -1.59 1.42
N ASP A 188 -14.39 -0.44 2.01
CA ASP A 188 -15.19 0.25 3.01
C ASP A 188 -16.71 0.20 2.74
N ALA A 189 -17.49 -0.04 3.79
CA ALA A 189 -18.95 -0.11 3.75
C ALA A 189 -19.63 1.06 4.49
N ALA A 190 -18.86 1.94 5.11
CA ALA A 190 -19.32 2.98 6.00
C ALA A 190 -19.32 4.39 5.39
N ILE A 191 -18.47 4.66 4.40
CA ILE A 191 -18.42 5.94 3.70
C ILE A 191 -19.70 6.10 2.88
N VAL A 192 -20.46 7.16 3.19
CA VAL A 192 -21.73 7.51 2.55
C VAL A 192 -21.80 9.01 2.33
N ALA A 193 -22.67 9.46 1.41
CA ALA A 193 -22.93 10.89 1.23
C ALA A 193 -23.36 11.53 2.58
N GLY A 194 -22.81 12.70 2.90
CA GLY A 194 -23.05 13.42 4.14
C GLY A 194 -22.22 12.97 5.35
N GLY A 195 -21.36 11.95 5.24
CA GLY A 195 -20.40 11.60 6.29
C GLY A 195 -19.96 10.13 6.28
N VAL A 196 -20.11 9.47 7.43
CA VAL A 196 -19.81 8.04 7.65
C VAL A 196 -20.99 7.46 8.43
N SER A 197 -21.45 6.26 8.07
CA SER A 197 -22.61 5.61 8.68
C SER A 197 -22.31 4.97 10.05
N GLN A 198 -21.03 4.79 10.38
CA GLN A 198 -20.59 4.28 11.68
C GLN A 198 -20.77 5.34 12.78
N GLN A 199 -21.21 4.90 13.96
CA GLN A 199 -21.25 5.76 15.14
C GLN A 199 -19.85 5.97 15.71
N LEU A 200 -19.58 7.20 16.13
CA LEU A 200 -18.38 7.58 16.84
C LEU A 200 -18.62 7.47 18.35
N THR A 201 -17.98 6.50 19.00
CA THR A 201 -18.04 6.29 20.45
C THR A 201 -16.64 6.39 21.06
N ALA A 202 -16.55 6.74 22.34
CA ALA A 202 -15.27 6.85 23.05
C ALA A 202 -14.47 5.53 23.00
N ASP A 203 -15.16 4.39 23.12
CA ASP A 203 -14.54 3.06 23.05
C ASP A 203 -13.90 2.80 21.68
N ARG A 204 -14.60 3.13 20.59
CA ARG A 204 -14.08 2.97 19.22
C ARG A 204 -12.88 3.87 18.94
N VAL A 205 -12.92 5.10 19.46
CA VAL A 205 -11.79 6.03 19.36
C VAL A 205 -10.58 5.46 20.10
N THR A 206 -10.77 4.96 21.31
CA THR A 206 -9.70 4.36 22.12
C THR A 206 -9.11 3.12 21.44
N GLU A 207 -9.98 2.25 20.92
CA GLU A 207 -9.58 1.06 20.18
C GLU A 207 -8.77 1.38 18.92
N PHE A 208 -9.17 2.43 18.19
CA PHE A 208 -8.45 2.90 17.01
C PHE A 208 -7.09 3.47 17.37
N MET A 209 -7.02 4.30 18.41
CA MET A 209 -5.77 4.92 18.88
C MET A 209 -4.72 3.88 19.24
N TRP A 210 -5.07 2.84 19.99
CA TRP A 210 -4.13 1.77 20.33
C TRP A 210 -3.55 1.06 19.11
N ARG A 211 -4.37 0.80 18.08
CA ARG A 211 -3.87 0.19 16.83
C ARG A 211 -3.02 1.15 16.02
N LEU A 212 -3.40 2.43 16.01
CA LEU A 212 -2.62 3.46 15.34
C LEU A 212 -1.23 3.59 15.98
N GLU A 213 -1.13 3.51 17.31
CA GLU A 213 0.15 3.51 18.03
C GLU A 213 1.05 2.36 17.56
N GLU A 214 0.53 1.13 17.45
CA GLU A 214 1.31 0.00 16.94
C GLU A 214 1.82 0.21 15.50
N ILE A 215 0.99 0.81 14.64
CA ILE A 215 1.37 1.12 13.25
C ILE A 215 2.43 2.22 13.22
N VAL A 216 2.26 3.29 14.00
CA VAL A 216 3.20 4.41 14.09
C VAL A 216 4.55 3.95 14.65
N ASP A 217 4.54 3.09 15.66
CA ASP A 217 5.75 2.48 16.21
C ASP A 217 6.45 1.61 15.18
N PHE A 218 5.71 0.85 14.37
CA PHE A 218 6.29 0.11 13.27
C PHE A 218 6.94 1.05 12.23
N VAL A 219 6.25 2.12 11.88
CA VAL A 219 6.75 3.11 10.91
C VAL A 219 8.07 3.72 11.39
N LYS A 220 8.12 4.18 12.63
CA LYS A 220 9.29 4.88 13.19
C LYS A 220 10.49 3.97 13.41
N ASN A 221 10.25 2.76 13.91
CA ASN A 221 11.33 1.89 14.39
C ASN A 221 11.79 0.83 13.38
N TYR A 222 11.03 0.61 12.30
CA TYR A 222 11.33 -0.43 11.31
C TYR A 222 11.26 0.11 9.87
N TYR A 223 10.08 0.57 9.43
CA TYR A 223 9.88 1.01 8.04
C TYR A 223 10.80 2.15 7.62
N LEU A 224 10.83 3.26 8.38
CA LEU A 224 11.65 4.41 8.02
C LEU A 224 13.15 4.10 8.09
N PRO A 225 13.69 3.43 9.13
CA PRO A 225 15.08 2.97 9.14
C PRO A 225 15.44 2.09 7.93
N ASP A 226 14.57 1.15 7.55
CA ASP A 226 14.82 0.26 6.40
C ASP A 226 14.83 1.02 5.07
N VAL A 227 13.91 1.96 4.88
CA VAL A 227 13.90 2.85 3.70
C VAL A 227 15.20 3.66 3.63
N ILE A 228 15.65 4.20 4.76
CA ILE A 228 16.92 4.95 4.83
C ILE A 228 18.11 4.02 4.54
N ALA A 229 18.08 2.77 5.01
CA ALA A 229 19.13 1.79 4.71
C ALA A 229 19.21 1.49 3.21
N VAL A 230 18.06 1.32 2.54
CA VAL A 230 17.98 1.19 1.06
C VAL A 230 18.60 2.43 0.40
N ALA A 231 18.14 3.63 0.77
CA ALA A 231 18.63 4.87 0.18
C ALA A 231 20.14 5.09 0.36
N LYS A 232 20.71 4.68 1.50
CA LYS A 232 22.16 4.76 1.73
C LYS A 232 22.94 3.73 0.93
N THR A 233 22.46 2.49 0.89
CA THR A 233 23.17 1.37 0.24
C THR A 233 23.13 1.46 -1.27
N TYR A 234 22.01 1.95 -1.81
CA TYR A 234 21.77 2.13 -3.24
C TYR A 234 21.74 3.62 -3.60
N SER A 235 22.64 4.42 -3.00
CA SER A 235 22.66 5.88 -3.17
C SER A 235 22.81 6.32 -4.62
N GLU A 236 23.47 5.52 -5.45
CA GLU A 236 23.63 5.74 -6.88
C GLU A 236 22.30 5.63 -7.65
N TYR A 237 21.28 4.97 -7.10
CA TYR A 237 19.96 4.90 -7.73
C TYR A 237 19.20 6.22 -7.65
N LEU A 238 19.63 7.17 -6.80
CA LEU A 238 19.07 8.52 -6.77
C LEU A 238 19.31 9.30 -8.07
N GLU A 239 20.31 8.90 -8.86
CA GLU A 239 20.61 9.49 -10.15
C GLU A 239 19.85 8.83 -11.32
N ILE A 240 19.19 7.69 -11.06
CA ILE A 240 18.46 6.90 -12.05
C ILE A 240 16.96 7.25 -11.98
N GLY A 241 16.28 7.33 -13.13
CA GLY A 241 14.83 7.45 -13.17
C GLY A 241 14.26 8.83 -12.81
N LYS A 242 15.02 9.91 -12.98
CA LYS A 242 14.60 11.31 -12.68
C LYS A 242 13.28 11.75 -13.35
N GLY A 243 12.88 11.10 -14.45
CA GLY A 243 11.64 11.38 -15.16
C GLY A 243 11.59 12.81 -15.74
N CYS A 244 10.38 13.33 -15.96
CA CYS A 244 10.16 14.65 -16.58
C CYS A 244 10.16 15.84 -15.59
N GLN A 245 10.35 15.59 -14.29
CA GLN A 245 10.40 16.61 -13.22
C GLN A 245 9.16 17.54 -13.16
N SER A 246 8.01 17.10 -13.66
CA SER A 246 6.74 17.81 -13.55
C SER A 246 5.88 17.17 -12.46
N LEU A 247 5.46 17.96 -11.46
CA LEU A 247 4.71 17.48 -10.30
C LEU A 247 3.30 18.06 -10.27
N LEU A 248 2.30 17.25 -9.89
CA LEU A 248 0.91 17.64 -9.68
C LEU A 248 0.37 16.96 -8.42
N ALA A 249 -0.27 17.72 -7.54
CA ALA A 249 -0.96 17.19 -6.37
C ALA A 249 -2.25 17.96 -6.12
N TYR A 250 -3.34 17.24 -5.90
CA TYR A 250 -4.58 17.79 -5.35
C TYR A 250 -4.63 17.55 -3.84
N SER A 251 -5.44 18.34 -3.13
CA SER A 251 -5.65 18.11 -1.69
C SER A 251 -6.30 16.75 -1.45
N SER A 252 -5.78 16.01 -0.46
CA SER A 252 -6.28 14.66 -0.11
C SER A 252 -7.15 14.65 1.16
N TYR A 253 -6.86 15.53 2.12
CA TYR A 253 -7.56 15.59 3.41
C TYR A 253 -8.43 16.83 3.48
N ARG A 254 -9.69 16.65 3.86
CA ARG A 254 -10.61 17.76 4.01
C ARG A 254 -10.59 18.27 5.43
N THR A 255 -10.57 19.59 5.58
CA THR A 255 -10.81 20.29 6.85
C THR A 255 -12.01 21.21 6.67
N LYS A 256 -12.64 21.64 7.77
CA LYS A 256 -13.61 22.74 7.73
C LYS A 256 -12.90 24.08 7.55
#